data_AF-A0A496R073-F1
#
_entry.id   AF-A0A496R073-F1
#
_cell.length_a   1.000
_cell.length_b   1.000
_cell.length_c   1.000
_cell.angle_alpha   90.00
_cell.angle_beta   90.00
_cell.angle_gamma   90.00
#
_symmetry.space_group_name_H-M   'P 1'
#
loop_
_entity.id
_entity.type
_entity.pdbx_description
1 polymer ?
#
loop_
_entity_poly.entity_id
_entity_poly.type
_entity_poly.pdbx_seq_one_letter_code
_entity_poly.pdbx_strand_id
1 'polypeptide(L)'
;MVFLKPSSRLFQHVLPVLFFVLAPDLIFTAGISDSDRGNGSLENRLVISIDSVTGASLYAEDDETEVITRSFSPGRIPKALIVHADPKNDNLTAALRDRMAEILVSQGWEVEVRSLYEDSFNPVATADEVSYQKPSPDSIDPQVAEYQALITKADAIVLVYPLWWKQPPAMLKGWQDRVFSYGFAYEFVNNSPDSVISLLAGKKLLIINVAASSKDTYEDQGYLHYLDLADASLYGASGIELARRHIIYSSTKMGMNEKKDCLEELSTLVPLIMPSY
;
A
#
# COMPACT_ATOMS: atom_id res chain seq x y z
N MET A 1 33.62 -27.81 -27.16
CA MET A 1 33.02 -27.26 -28.39
C MET A 1 32.10 -28.30 -28.99
N VAL A 2 30.79 -28.19 -28.73
CA VAL A 2 29.74 -28.98 -29.37
C VAL A 2 28.63 -28.00 -29.72
N PHE A 3 28.43 -27.79 -31.02
CA PHE A 3 27.38 -26.95 -31.59
C PHE A 3 26.06 -27.73 -31.57
N LEU A 4 24.99 -27.13 -31.05
CA LEU A 4 23.62 -27.59 -31.29
C LEU A 4 22.96 -26.68 -32.33
N LYS A 5 22.51 -27.30 -33.41
CA LYS A 5 21.79 -26.71 -34.56
C LYS A 5 20.28 -26.78 -34.29
N PRO A 6 19.46 -25.80 -34.71
CA PRO A 6 18.05 -25.74 -34.35
C PRO A 6 17.17 -26.54 -35.33
N SER A 7 16.15 -27.23 -34.79
CA SER A 7 15.12 -27.92 -35.58
C SER A 7 13.83 -27.08 -35.64
N SER A 8 13.45 -26.73 -36.87
CA SER A 8 12.26 -26.00 -37.30
C SER A 8 11.02 -26.90 -37.52
N ARG A 9 9.84 -26.24 -37.58
CA ARG A 9 8.46 -26.68 -37.95
C ARG A 9 7.60 -26.94 -36.70
N LEU A 10 6.39 -26.40 -36.51
CA LEU A 10 5.32 -25.97 -37.41
C LEU A 10 4.57 -24.77 -36.79
N PHE A 11 4.05 -23.84 -37.60
CA PHE A 11 2.63 -23.43 -37.65
C PHE A 11 2.47 -22.25 -38.62
N GLN A 12 1.92 -22.52 -39.79
CA GLN A 12 1.28 -21.54 -40.68
C GLN A 12 -0.20 -21.88 -40.69
N HIS A 13 -1.04 -20.96 -40.22
CA HIS A 13 -2.37 -20.71 -40.79
C HIS A 13 -2.70 -19.23 -40.58
N VAL A 14 -3.31 -18.65 -41.61
CA VAL A 14 -3.50 -17.21 -41.84
C VAL A 14 -5.01 -16.92 -41.91
N LEU A 15 -5.37 -15.69 -41.54
CA LEU A 15 -6.60 -14.89 -41.82
C LEU A 15 -7.80 -14.99 -40.84
N PRO A 16 -8.65 -13.92 -40.73
CA PRO A 16 -8.35 -12.48 -40.74
C PRO A 16 -9.18 -11.63 -39.73
N VAL A 17 -8.70 -10.40 -39.52
CA VAL A 17 -9.42 -9.11 -39.35
C VAL A 17 -10.89 -9.13 -38.91
N LEU A 18 -11.17 -8.53 -37.75
CA LEU A 18 -12.45 -7.85 -37.48
C LEU A 18 -12.18 -6.37 -37.15
N PHE A 19 -12.62 -5.50 -38.06
CA PHE A 19 -12.80 -4.07 -37.82
C PHE A 19 -13.97 -3.87 -36.85
N PHE A 20 -13.81 -3.01 -35.85
CA PHE A 20 -14.94 -2.25 -35.33
C PHE A 20 -14.68 -0.76 -35.55
N VAL A 21 -15.58 -0.18 -36.34
CA VAL A 21 -15.71 1.25 -36.62
C VAL A 21 -16.37 1.91 -35.41
N LEU A 22 -15.78 3.06 -35.04
CA LEU A 22 -16.28 4.20 -34.28
C LEU A 22 -17.74 4.21 -33.80
N ALA A 23 -17.91 4.60 -32.54
CA ALA A 23 -18.87 5.64 -32.16
C ALA A 23 -18.09 6.73 -31.38
N PRO A 24 -17.99 7.97 -31.88
CA PRO A 24 -17.65 9.13 -31.06
C PRO A 24 -18.91 9.57 -30.30
N ASP A 25 -18.72 10.19 -29.14
CA ASP A 25 -19.63 11.15 -28.47
C ASP A 25 -19.63 10.93 -26.95
N LEU A 26 -18.67 11.55 -26.27
CA LEU A 26 -18.92 12.12 -24.96
C LEU A 26 -18.09 13.40 -24.84
N ILE A 27 -18.74 14.49 -25.21
CA ILE A 27 -18.29 15.85 -24.94
C ILE A 27 -18.37 16.03 -23.42
N PHE A 28 -17.21 16.09 -22.74
CA PHE A 28 -17.15 16.66 -21.40
C PHE A 28 -17.06 18.18 -21.51
N THR A 29 -18.16 18.87 -21.25
CA THR A 29 -18.10 20.30 -20.88
C THR A 29 -17.64 20.39 -19.43
N ALA A 30 -16.38 20.74 -19.21
CA ALA A 30 -15.93 21.25 -17.92
C ALA A 30 -16.49 22.67 -17.74
N GLY A 31 -17.59 22.79 -17.00
CA GLY A 31 -18.08 24.07 -16.53
C GLY A 31 -17.26 24.49 -15.32
N ILE A 32 -16.35 25.46 -15.49
CA ILE A 32 -15.77 26.20 -14.37
C ILE A 32 -16.82 27.21 -13.92
N SER A 33 -17.40 27.05 -12.73
CA SER A 33 -18.11 28.14 -12.08
C SER A 33 -17.12 28.95 -11.24
N ASP A 34 -16.77 30.13 -11.73
CA ASP A 34 -16.04 31.16 -10.98
C ASP A 34 -17.00 31.87 -10.02
N SER A 35 -16.88 31.62 -8.73
CA SER A 35 -17.19 32.62 -7.67
C SER A 35 -16.75 32.11 -6.28
N ASP A 36 -15.54 32.44 -5.86
CA ASP A 36 -15.35 33.35 -4.72
C ASP A 36 -13.86 33.61 -4.45
N ARG A 37 -13.49 34.90 -4.43
CA ARG A 37 -12.17 35.37 -4.01
C ARG A 37 -12.18 35.50 -2.50
N GLY A 38 -11.60 34.53 -1.79
CA GLY A 38 -11.42 34.57 -0.34
C GLY A 38 -10.15 33.82 0.09
N ASN A 39 -9.30 34.52 0.82
CA ASN A 39 -8.01 34.10 1.36
C ASN A 39 -8.13 32.81 2.23
N GLY A 40 -7.47 31.70 1.87
CA GLY A 40 -7.50 30.44 2.64
C GLY A 40 -6.69 29.32 1.96
N SER A 41 -6.09 28.43 2.76
CA SER A 41 -5.20 27.35 2.34
C SER A 41 -5.76 26.46 1.22
N LEU A 42 -4.89 26.01 0.31
CA LEU A 42 -5.21 25.07 -0.76
C LEU A 42 -5.58 23.70 -0.14
N GLU A 43 -6.87 23.44 0.02
CA GLU A 43 -7.43 22.13 0.36
C GLU A 43 -7.70 21.35 -0.93
N ASN A 44 -7.11 20.16 -1.07
CA ASN A 44 -7.44 19.24 -2.16
C ASN A 44 -8.66 18.42 -1.74
N ARG A 45 -9.80 18.61 -2.42
CA ARG A 45 -11.02 17.81 -2.26
C ARG A 45 -11.02 16.63 -3.24
N LEU A 46 -11.17 15.41 -2.73
CA LEU A 46 -11.44 14.22 -3.55
C LEU A 46 -12.90 13.82 -3.33
N VAL A 47 -13.73 13.95 -4.37
CA VAL A 47 -15.12 13.49 -4.38
C VAL A 47 -15.19 12.22 -5.23
N ILE A 48 -15.59 11.09 -4.65
CA ILE A 48 -15.70 9.80 -5.36
C ILE A 48 -17.19 9.51 -5.61
N SER A 49 -17.57 9.40 -6.89
CA SER A 49 -18.87 8.88 -7.33
C SER A 49 -18.78 7.37 -7.54
N ILE A 50 -19.80 6.62 -7.10
CA ILE A 50 -19.82 5.14 -7.10
C ILE A 50 -20.80 4.63 -8.15
N ASP A 51 -20.31 3.80 -9.10
CA ASP A 51 -21.14 3.08 -10.07
C ASP A 51 -21.45 1.63 -9.60
N SER A 52 -22.72 1.24 -9.67
CA SER A 52 -23.34 0.12 -8.94
C SER A 52 -23.22 -1.26 -9.57
N VAL A 53 -22.26 -1.53 -10.47
CA VAL A 53 -22.29 -2.76 -11.32
C VAL A 53 -21.18 -3.78 -11.02
N THR A 54 -20.37 -3.61 -9.98
CA THR A 54 -19.48 -4.71 -9.52
C THR A 54 -19.67 -4.97 -8.03
N GLY A 55 -19.64 -6.24 -7.61
CA GLY A 55 -19.79 -6.70 -6.21
C GLY A 55 -18.70 -6.21 -5.22
N ALA A 56 -18.03 -5.10 -5.56
CA ALA A 56 -17.07 -4.36 -4.78
C ALA A 56 -17.67 -3.12 -4.10
N SER A 57 -18.83 -2.62 -4.53
CA SER A 57 -19.44 -1.42 -3.92
C SER A 57 -20.00 -1.70 -2.51
N LEU A 58 -19.54 -0.91 -1.55
CA LEU A 58 -19.92 -0.97 -0.13
C LEU A 58 -20.90 0.11 0.31
N TYR A 59 -21.20 1.09 -0.56
CA TYR A 59 -21.94 2.28 -0.15
C TYR A 59 -23.20 2.43 -1.00
N ALA A 60 -24.34 2.38 -0.33
CA ALA A 60 -25.58 2.98 -0.82
C ALA A 60 -25.73 4.33 -0.12
N GLU A 61 -25.73 5.39 -0.94
CA GLU A 61 -26.26 6.77 -0.76
C GLU A 61 -25.92 7.55 0.53
N ASP A 62 -25.36 8.76 0.30
CA ASP A 62 -25.40 9.97 1.14
C ASP A 62 -24.54 10.10 2.42
N ASP A 63 -23.26 9.70 2.41
CA ASP A 63 -22.30 10.23 3.40
C ASP A 63 -20.96 10.58 2.74
N GLU A 64 -20.72 11.87 2.54
CA GLU A 64 -19.44 12.41 2.07
C GLU A 64 -18.40 12.28 3.20
N THR A 65 -17.61 11.20 3.20
CA THR A 65 -16.47 11.09 4.14
C THR A 65 -15.27 11.86 3.62
N GLU A 66 -15.08 13.05 4.15
CA GLU A 66 -13.89 13.88 3.92
C GLU A 66 -12.66 13.19 4.57
N VAL A 67 -11.75 12.63 3.76
CA VAL A 67 -10.51 12.02 4.27
C VAL A 67 -9.56 13.12 4.75
N ILE A 68 -9.64 13.45 6.04
CA ILE A 68 -8.76 14.44 6.68
C ILE A 68 -7.35 13.85 6.81
N THR A 69 -6.45 14.18 5.89
CA THR A 69 -5.01 13.98 6.06
C THR A 69 -4.41 15.21 6.75
N ARG A 70 -3.59 15.01 7.78
CA ARG A 70 -2.85 16.10 8.44
C ARG A 70 -1.37 15.82 8.30
N SER A 71 -0.66 16.74 7.63
CA SER A 71 0.80 16.69 7.57
C SER A 71 1.40 16.70 8.98
N PHE A 72 2.40 15.85 9.21
CA PHE A 72 3.01 15.66 10.53
C PHE A 72 3.55 16.98 11.12
N SER A 73 3.06 17.35 12.32
CA SER A 73 3.44 18.57 13.02
C SER A 73 4.59 18.34 14.02
N PRO A 74 5.35 19.41 14.38
CA PRO A 74 6.32 19.34 15.48
C PRO A 74 5.61 19.12 16.83
N GLY A 75 5.89 17.99 17.52
CA GLY A 75 5.31 17.70 18.84
C GLY A 75 5.17 16.20 19.14
N ARG A 76 4.71 15.87 20.36
CA ARG A 76 4.44 14.49 20.84
C ARG A 76 3.00 14.05 20.55
N ILE A 77 2.54 14.24 19.31
CA ILE A 77 1.30 13.62 18.83
C ILE A 77 1.71 12.35 18.06
N PRO A 78 1.13 11.18 18.35
CA PRO A 78 1.41 9.94 17.62
C PRO A 78 1.14 10.08 16.13
N LYS A 79 2.08 9.62 15.31
CA LYS A 79 2.05 9.75 13.85
C LYS A 79 1.93 8.38 13.18
N ALA A 80 0.94 8.25 12.31
CA ALA A 80 0.73 7.04 11.50
C ALA A 80 0.90 7.36 10.02
N LEU A 81 1.71 6.55 9.33
CA LEU A 81 1.75 6.50 7.86
C LEU A 81 0.94 5.30 7.38
N ILE A 82 -0.15 5.55 6.65
CA ILE A 82 -0.92 4.51 5.98
C ILE A 82 -0.45 4.41 4.52
N VAL A 83 0.09 3.26 4.13
CA VAL A 83 0.48 2.97 2.74
C VAL A 83 -0.53 1.99 2.14
N HIS A 84 -1.22 2.45 1.09
CA HIS A 84 -2.21 1.69 0.35
C HIS A 84 -1.65 1.22 -0.99
N ALA A 85 -1.89 -0.05 -1.33
CA ALA A 85 -1.38 -0.65 -2.57
C ALA A 85 -2.45 -1.47 -3.28
N ASP A 86 -3.49 -0.79 -3.77
CA ASP A 86 -4.51 -1.36 -4.66
C ASP A 86 -4.74 -0.37 -5.82
N PRO A 87 -4.79 -0.83 -7.09
CA PRO A 87 -5.08 0.05 -8.22
C PRO A 87 -6.50 0.60 -8.22
N LYS A 88 -7.41 0.01 -7.43
CA LYS A 88 -8.79 0.48 -7.30
C LYS A 88 -9.00 1.17 -5.95
N ASN A 89 -9.79 2.25 -5.97
CA ASN A 89 -10.18 3.02 -4.79
C ASN A 89 -11.64 2.79 -4.37
N ASP A 90 -12.37 1.94 -5.08
CA ASP A 90 -13.80 1.66 -4.89
C ASP A 90 -14.06 0.22 -4.41
N ASN A 91 -13.21 -0.28 -3.52
CA ASN A 91 -13.25 -1.66 -3.05
C ASN A 91 -13.05 -1.79 -1.52
N LEU A 92 -13.17 -3.02 -1.01
CA LEU A 92 -12.99 -3.30 0.43
C LEU A 92 -11.60 -2.90 0.95
N THR A 93 -10.54 -3.05 0.14
CA THR A 93 -9.19 -2.65 0.53
C THR A 93 -9.13 -1.13 0.79
N ALA A 94 -9.69 -0.33 -0.12
CA ALA A 94 -9.76 1.12 0.03
C ALA A 94 -10.67 1.54 1.20
N ALA A 95 -11.82 0.86 1.39
CA ALA A 95 -12.69 1.11 2.54
C ALA A 95 -11.98 0.84 3.88
N LEU A 96 -11.15 -0.22 3.97
CA LEU A 96 -10.35 -0.50 5.16
C LEU A 96 -9.27 0.57 5.39
N ARG A 97 -8.65 1.11 4.33
CA ARG A 97 -7.70 2.23 4.40
C ARG A 97 -8.38 3.46 4.99
N ASP A 98 -9.51 3.86 4.42
CA ASP A 98 -10.22 5.08 4.81
C ASP A 98 -10.73 4.96 6.25
N ARG A 99 -11.33 3.80 6.58
CA ARG A 99 -11.80 3.55 7.95
C ARG A 99 -10.68 3.55 8.98
N MET A 100 -9.52 2.97 8.67
CA MET A 100 -8.39 3.00 9.60
C MET A 100 -7.90 4.44 9.82
N ALA A 101 -7.85 5.26 8.76
CA ALA A 101 -7.49 6.67 8.87
C ALA A 101 -8.46 7.43 9.78
N GLU A 102 -9.77 7.29 9.55
CA GLU A 102 -10.83 7.88 10.39
C GLU A 102 -10.67 7.52 11.86
N ILE A 103 -10.48 6.22 12.15
CA ILE A 103 -10.33 5.72 13.52
C ILE A 103 -9.10 6.36 14.19
N LEU A 104 -7.96 6.38 13.51
CA LEU A 104 -6.73 6.97 14.06
C LEU A 104 -6.89 8.47 14.34
N VAL A 105 -7.44 9.22 13.38
CA VAL A 105 -7.72 10.65 13.56
C VAL A 105 -8.67 10.88 14.73
N SER A 106 -9.73 10.08 14.85
CA SER A 106 -10.69 10.16 15.97
C SER A 106 -10.06 9.87 17.34
N GLN A 107 -8.96 9.11 17.35
CA GLN A 107 -8.18 8.79 18.55
C GLN A 107 -6.99 9.73 18.77
N GLY A 108 -6.92 10.85 18.03
CA GLY A 108 -5.94 11.91 18.23
C GLY A 108 -4.58 11.68 17.56
N TRP A 109 -4.49 10.77 16.58
CA TRP A 109 -3.29 10.59 15.78
C TRP A 109 -3.20 11.64 14.65
N GLU A 110 -1.96 11.97 14.27
CA GLU A 110 -1.69 12.56 12.96
C GLU A 110 -1.53 11.44 11.93
N VAL A 111 -2.26 11.53 10.83
CA VAL A 111 -2.31 10.46 9.82
C VAL A 111 -1.96 11.03 8.46
N GLU A 112 -0.95 10.41 7.84
CA GLU A 112 -0.64 10.59 6.42
C GLU A 112 -1.08 9.34 5.67
N VAL A 113 -1.88 9.50 4.63
CA VAL A 113 -2.28 8.41 3.73
C VAL A 113 -1.55 8.57 2.40
N ARG A 114 -0.95 7.49 1.91
CA ARG A 114 -0.25 7.42 0.63
C ARG A 114 -0.73 6.22 -0.16
N SER A 115 -1.21 6.45 -1.38
CA SER A 115 -1.56 5.38 -2.31
C SER A 115 -0.45 5.24 -3.34
N LEU A 116 0.25 4.10 -3.34
CA LEU A 116 1.37 3.86 -4.26
C LEU A 116 0.95 4.00 -5.74
N TYR A 117 -0.30 3.69 -6.06
CA TYR A 117 -0.85 3.80 -7.40
C TYR A 117 -1.22 5.25 -7.76
N GLU A 118 -1.76 6.04 -6.83
CA GLU A 118 -2.05 7.46 -7.08
C GLU A 118 -0.77 8.28 -7.22
N ASP A 119 0.24 7.95 -6.41
CA ASP A 119 1.57 8.54 -6.49
C ASP A 119 2.34 8.11 -7.75
N SER A 120 1.81 7.16 -8.53
CA SER A 120 2.50 6.57 -9.67
C SER A 120 3.90 6.04 -9.32
N PHE A 121 4.02 5.42 -8.13
CA PHE A 121 5.29 4.91 -7.63
C PHE A 121 5.92 3.95 -8.64
N ASN A 122 7.21 4.14 -8.94
CA ASN A 122 7.94 3.19 -9.79
C ASN A 122 8.41 1.99 -8.95
N PRO A 123 7.89 0.78 -9.12
CA PRO A 123 8.29 -0.36 -8.29
C PRO A 123 9.63 -0.99 -8.71
N VAL A 124 10.20 -0.57 -9.84
CA VAL A 124 11.40 -1.22 -10.39
C VAL A 124 12.65 -0.61 -9.78
N ALA A 125 13.35 -1.39 -8.96
CA ALA A 125 14.67 -1.02 -8.47
C ALA A 125 15.69 -0.96 -9.61
N THR A 126 16.53 0.07 -9.59
CA THR A 126 17.62 0.28 -10.54
C THR A 126 18.94 -0.29 -10.02
N ALA A 127 19.92 -0.48 -10.90
CA ALA A 127 21.24 -0.99 -10.50
C ALA A 127 21.94 -0.06 -9.48
N ASP A 128 21.72 1.25 -9.59
CA ASP A 128 22.33 2.24 -8.69
C ASP A 128 21.71 2.20 -7.28
N GLU A 129 20.44 1.82 -7.18
CA GLU A 129 19.75 1.64 -5.89
C GLU A 129 20.14 0.34 -5.18
N VAL A 130 20.49 -0.71 -5.93
CA VAL A 130 20.87 -2.02 -5.36
C VAL A 130 22.37 -2.08 -5.12
N SER A 131 22.84 -1.27 -4.17
CA SER A 131 24.22 -1.30 -3.68
C SER A 131 24.28 -1.40 -2.15
N TYR A 132 25.34 -2.02 -1.62
CA TYR A 132 25.63 -2.02 -0.18
C TYR A 132 26.49 -0.82 0.23
N GLN A 133 26.35 0.29 -0.48
CA GLN A 133 26.99 1.55 -0.16
C GLN A 133 25.93 2.52 0.29
N LYS A 134 26.21 3.24 1.38
CA LYS A 134 25.30 4.27 1.85
C LYS A 134 25.20 5.35 0.75
N PRO A 135 24.02 5.55 0.13
CA PRO A 135 23.88 6.52 -0.92
C PRO A 135 24.10 7.93 -0.36
N SER A 136 24.64 8.81 -1.18
CA SER A 136 24.59 10.24 -0.86
C SER A 136 23.14 10.70 -0.86
N PRO A 137 22.72 11.65 -0.01
CA PRO A 137 21.34 12.15 -0.03
C PRO A 137 20.89 12.61 -1.41
N ASP A 138 21.79 13.22 -2.20
CA ASP A 138 21.52 13.74 -3.54
C ASP A 138 21.37 12.64 -4.61
N SER A 139 21.73 11.39 -4.30
CA SER A 139 21.62 10.25 -5.21
C SER A 139 20.41 9.35 -4.94
N ILE A 140 19.61 9.66 -3.91
CA ILE A 140 18.38 8.91 -3.60
C ILE A 140 17.27 9.38 -4.54
N ASP A 141 16.54 8.43 -5.14
CA ASP A 141 15.36 8.76 -5.95
C ASP A 141 14.36 9.61 -5.14
N PRO A 142 13.82 10.71 -5.70
CA PRO A 142 12.94 11.61 -4.95
C PRO A 142 11.72 10.94 -4.31
N GLN A 143 11.12 9.95 -4.97
CA GLN A 143 9.97 9.22 -4.42
C GLN A 143 10.43 8.38 -3.22
N VAL A 144 11.58 7.71 -3.34
CA VAL A 144 12.18 6.96 -2.23
C VAL A 144 12.47 7.88 -1.05
N ALA A 145 13.09 9.04 -1.29
CA ALA A 145 13.41 10.01 -0.25
C ALA A 145 12.16 10.55 0.47
N GLU A 146 11.06 10.79 -0.25
CA GLU A 146 9.80 11.22 0.34
C GLU A 146 9.23 10.17 1.30
N TYR A 147 9.15 8.91 0.86
CA TYR A 147 8.67 7.82 1.71
C TYR A 147 9.57 7.56 2.91
N GLN A 148 10.90 7.63 2.73
CA GLN A 148 11.84 7.53 3.84
C GLN A 148 11.61 8.64 4.87
N ALA A 149 11.38 9.89 4.43
CA ALA A 149 11.10 11.00 5.32
C ALA A 149 9.78 10.83 6.10
N LEU A 150 8.74 10.28 5.47
CA LEU A 150 7.48 9.95 6.13
C LEU A 150 7.67 8.85 7.16
N ILE A 151 8.36 7.76 6.80
CA ILE A 151 8.70 6.65 7.71
C ILE A 151 9.50 7.16 8.90
N THR A 152 10.50 8.02 8.69
CA THR A 152 11.32 8.59 9.78
C THR A 152 10.45 9.27 10.84
N LYS A 153 9.45 10.05 10.40
CA LYS A 153 8.56 10.82 11.28
C LYS A 153 7.46 9.96 11.91
N ALA A 154 7.04 8.86 11.29
CA ALA A 154 5.96 8.01 11.77
C ALA A 154 6.39 7.17 12.99
N ASP A 155 5.49 7.07 13.98
CA ASP A 155 5.60 6.10 15.08
C ASP A 155 5.05 4.73 14.65
N ALA A 156 4.00 4.73 13.82
CA ALA A 156 3.38 3.54 13.29
C ALA A 156 3.27 3.58 11.75
N ILE A 157 3.45 2.44 11.12
CA ILE A 157 3.19 2.23 9.69
C ILE A 157 2.02 1.27 9.58
N VAL A 158 1.02 1.62 8.77
CA VAL A 158 -0.11 0.74 8.45
C VAL A 158 -0.05 0.40 6.97
N LEU A 159 0.09 -0.87 6.64
CA LEU A 159 0.05 -1.33 5.26
C LEU A 159 -1.31 -1.91 4.94
N VAL A 160 -1.99 -1.38 3.94
CA VAL A 160 -3.35 -1.80 3.55
C VAL A 160 -3.34 -2.25 2.09
N TYR A 161 -3.46 -3.56 1.85
CA TYR A 161 -3.31 -4.12 0.50
C TYR A 161 -3.95 -5.50 0.33
N PRO A 162 -4.42 -5.85 -0.88
CA PRO A 162 -4.92 -7.19 -1.18
C PRO A 162 -3.77 -8.21 -1.30
N LEU A 163 -4.00 -9.46 -0.92
CA LEU A 163 -3.02 -10.54 -1.15
C LEU A 163 -3.14 -11.09 -2.57
N TRP A 164 -2.17 -10.77 -3.42
CA TRP A 164 -2.02 -11.30 -4.77
C TRP A 164 -0.99 -12.41 -4.77
N TRP A 165 -1.35 -13.60 -5.27
CA TRP A 165 -0.50 -14.79 -5.14
C TRP A 165 -0.01 -15.03 -3.69
N LYS A 166 -0.90 -14.78 -2.72
CA LYS A 166 -0.64 -14.92 -1.27
C LYS A 166 0.42 -13.97 -0.72
N GLN A 167 0.73 -12.88 -1.43
CA GLN A 167 1.81 -11.94 -1.11
C GLN A 167 1.41 -10.49 -1.41
N PRO A 168 2.25 -9.50 -1.02
CA PRO A 168 2.11 -8.13 -1.48
C PRO A 168 1.98 -8.02 -3.02
N PRO A 169 1.17 -7.08 -3.53
CA PRO A 169 1.20 -6.66 -4.93
C PRO A 169 2.61 -6.25 -5.35
N ALA A 170 2.95 -6.42 -6.64
CA ALA A 170 4.25 -6.02 -7.17
C ALA A 170 4.58 -4.54 -6.88
N MET A 171 3.57 -3.68 -6.88
CA MET A 171 3.72 -2.26 -6.51
C MET A 171 4.29 -2.10 -5.10
N LEU A 172 3.68 -2.77 -4.11
CA LEU A 172 4.13 -2.72 -2.72
C LEU A 172 5.48 -3.41 -2.54
N LYS A 173 5.71 -4.53 -3.22
CA LYS A 173 7.00 -5.23 -3.14
C LYS A 173 8.14 -4.39 -3.69
N GLY A 174 7.93 -3.69 -4.80
CA GLY A 174 8.91 -2.75 -5.35
C GLY A 174 9.15 -1.55 -4.43
N TRP A 175 8.10 -1.03 -3.80
CA TRP A 175 8.24 0.00 -2.76
C TRP A 175 9.07 -0.49 -1.58
N GLN A 176 8.84 -1.71 -1.10
CA GLN A 176 9.64 -2.33 -0.04
C GLN A 176 11.13 -2.42 -0.46
N ASP A 177 11.40 -2.91 -1.67
CA ASP A 177 12.77 -3.10 -2.17
C ASP A 177 13.55 -1.78 -2.30
N ARG A 178 12.88 -0.71 -2.74
CA ARG A 178 13.52 0.60 -2.96
C ARG A 178 13.61 1.44 -1.69
N VAL A 179 12.58 1.43 -0.85
CA VAL A 179 12.49 2.29 0.34
C VAL A 179 13.27 1.72 1.52
N PHE A 180 13.26 0.41 1.73
CA PHE A 180 13.98 -0.26 2.83
C PHE A 180 15.44 -0.55 2.45
N SER A 181 16.12 0.48 1.96
CA SER A 181 17.47 0.40 1.43
C SER A 181 18.56 0.50 2.50
N TYR A 182 19.78 0.10 2.10
CA TYR A 182 20.98 0.15 2.94
C TYR A 182 21.29 1.59 3.38
N GLY A 183 21.62 1.78 4.66
CA GLY A 183 21.88 3.09 5.25
C GLY A 183 20.65 3.86 5.70
N PHE A 184 19.44 3.36 5.38
CA PHE A 184 18.16 3.85 5.90
C PHE A 184 17.45 2.82 6.78
N ALA A 185 17.18 1.62 6.26
CA ALA A 185 16.45 0.58 6.99
C ALA A 185 17.38 -0.35 7.78
N TYR A 186 18.55 -0.63 7.21
CA TYR A 186 19.55 -1.51 7.81
C TYR A 186 20.97 -1.14 7.37
N GLU A 187 21.96 -1.56 8.16
CA GLU A 187 23.39 -1.53 7.85
C GLU A 187 24.04 -2.87 8.25
N PHE A 188 25.31 -3.09 7.91
CA PHE A 188 26.06 -4.29 8.28
C PHE A 188 27.16 -3.96 9.28
N VAL A 189 27.26 -4.75 10.35
CA VAL A 189 28.39 -4.67 11.29
C VAL A 189 29.66 -5.08 10.56
N ASN A 190 30.65 -4.18 10.49
CA ASN A 190 31.93 -4.42 9.82
C ASN A 190 31.80 -4.94 8.37
N ASN A 191 30.75 -4.52 7.64
CA ASN A 191 30.44 -5.01 6.30
C ASN A 191 30.18 -6.52 6.20
N SER A 192 29.80 -7.18 7.30
CA SER A 192 29.39 -8.57 7.31
C SER A 192 27.88 -8.71 7.08
N PRO A 193 27.43 -9.36 6.00
CA PRO A 193 26.00 -9.52 5.73
C PRO A 193 25.29 -10.41 6.77
N ASP A 194 26.04 -11.23 7.51
CA ASP A 194 25.52 -12.09 8.58
C ASP A 194 25.27 -11.32 9.89
N SER A 195 25.52 -10.02 9.93
CA SER A 195 25.39 -9.19 11.14
C SER A 195 24.75 -7.85 10.79
N VAL A 196 23.43 -7.79 10.93
CA VAL A 196 22.60 -6.64 10.56
C VAL A 196 22.44 -5.67 11.73
N ILE A 197 22.56 -4.37 11.45
CA ILE A 197 22.16 -3.27 12.33
C ILE A 197 20.80 -2.77 11.85
N SER A 198 19.79 -2.85 12.71
CA SER A 198 18.45 -2.35 12.44
C SER A 198 18.35 -0.85 12.71
N LEU A 199 17.91 -0.07 11.71
CA LEU A 199 17.89 1.40 11.81
C LEU A 199 16.50 2.00 12.03
N LEU A 200 15.44 1.18 11.98
CA LEU A 200 14.04 1.60 12.15
C LEU A 200 13.42 1.06 13.44
N ALA A 201 14.25 0.75 14.44
CA ALA A 201 13.81 0.32 15.76
C ALA A 201 12.89 1.36 16.43
N GLY A 202 11.92 0.87 17.21
CA GLY A 202 10.95 1.70 17.93
C GLY A 202 9.69 2.04 17.11
N LYS A 203 9.64 1.69 15.83
CA LYS A 203 8.45 1.85 14.99
C LYS A 203 7.56 0.61 15.06
N LYS A 204 6.24 0.83 15.04
CA LYS A 204 5.22 -0.23 15.01
C LYS A 204 4.71 -0.45 13.58
N LEU A 205 4.32 -1.68 13.28
CA LEU A 205 3.72 -2.05 12.00
C LEU A 205 2.39 -2.78 12.21
N LEU A 206 1.36 -2.27 11.55
CA LEU A 206 0.07 -2.94 11.36
C LEU A 206 -0.08 -3.31 9.89
N ILE A 207 -0.43 -4.55 9.60
CA ILE A 207 -0.72 -4.99 8.23
C ILE A 207 -2.18 -5.41 8.14
N ILE A 208 -2.93 -4.79 7.22
CA ILE A 208 -4.33 -5.10 6.93
C ILE A 208 -4.39 -5.68 5.52
N ASN A 209 -4.90 -6.90 5.40
CA ASN A 209 -5.01 -7.58 4.12
C ASN A 209 -6.42 -7.99 3.78
N VAL A 210 -6.70 -7.99 2.47
CA VAL A 210 -7.89 -8.63 1.90
C VAL A 210 -7.46 -9.88 1.13
N ALA A 211 -8.04 -11.02 1.48
CA ALA A 211 -7.77 -12.32 0.87
C ALA A 211 -9.04 -12.91 0.26
N ALA A 212 -8.92 -13.50 -0.93
CA ALA A 212 -10.03 -14.20 -1.58
C ALA A 212 -10.32 -15.57 -0.95
N SER A 213 -9.29 -16.27 -0.46
CA SER A 213 -9.43 -17.62 0.12
C SER A 213 -9.83 -17.58 1.59
N SER A 214 -10.34 -18.70 2.10
CA SER A 214 -10.69 -18.86 3.51
C SER A 214 -9.47 -18.90 4.42
N LYS A 215 -9.69 -18.69 5.71
CA LYS A 215 -8.67 -18.84 6.75
C LYS A 215 -8.07 -20.25 6.76
N ASP A 216 -8.90 -21.28 6.74
CA ASP A 216 -8.46 -22.68 6.71
C ASP A 216 -7.50 -22.96 5.55
N THR A 217 -7.77 -22.39 4.37
CA THR A 217 -6.86 -22.52 3.20
C THR A 217 -5.47 -21.92 3.48
N TYR A 218 -5.41 -20.80 4.19
CA TYR A 218 -4.14 -20.17 4.56
C TYR A 218 -3.37 -20.96 5.62
N GLU A 219 -4.08 -21.56 6.56
CA GLU A 219 -3.51 -22.40 7.62
C GLU A 219 -3.00 -23.73 7.03
N ASP A 220 -3.86 -24.47 6.32
CA ASP A 220 -3.55 -25.81 5.80
C ASP A 220 -2.42 -25.82 4.77
N GLN A 221 -2.29 -24.75 3.98
CA GLN A 221 -1.27 -24.64 2.93
C GLN A 221 0.01 -23.92 3.41
N GLY A 222 0.08 -23.52 4.68
CA GLY A 222 1.26 -22.88 5.26
C GLY A 222 1.52 -21.44 4.79
N TYR A 223 0.52 -20.77 4.21
CA TYR A 223 0.68 -19.40 3.72
C TYR A 223 0.86 -18.38 4.85
N LEU A 224 0.30 -18.64 6.03
CA LEU A 224 0.56 -17.79 7.20
C LEU A 224 2.03 -17.83 7.61
N HIS A 225 2.60 -19.03 7.70
CA HIS A 225 4.01 -19.19 8.02
C HIS A 225 4.91 -18.51 6.98
N TYR A 226 4.56 -18.62 5.70
CA TYR A 226 5.28 -17.91 4.64
C TYR A 226 5.24 -16.38 4.81
N LEU A 227 4.08 -15.82 5.15
CA LEU A 227 3.95 -14.38 5.44
C LEU A 227 4.77 -13.96 6.66
N ASP A 228 4.75 -14.76 7.74
CA ASP A 228 5.53 -14.49 8.96
C ASP A 228 7.03 -14.43 8.66
N LEU A 229 7.54 -15.37 7.85
CA LEU A 229 8.95 -15.38 7.44
C LEU A 229 9.29 -14.17 6.56
N ALA A 230 8.42 -13.83 5.60
CA ALA A 230 8.61 -12.64 4.76
C ALA A 230 8.67 -11.36 5.62
N ASP A 231 7.75 -11.20 6.56
CA ASP A 231 7.71 -10.05 7.47
C ASP A 231 8.95 -9.99 8.37
N ALA A 232 9.37 -11.14 8.93
CA ALA A 232 10.58 -11.21 9.75
C ALA A 232 11.83 -10.82 8.96
N SER A 233 11.94 -11.27 7.70
CA SER A 233 13.08 -10.96 6.84
C SER A 233 13.19 -9.49 6.44
N LEU A 234 12.07 -8.81 6.25
CA LEU A 234 12.06 -7.40 5.83
C LEU A 234 11.97 -6.47 7.05
N TYR A 235 10.85 -6.53 7.76
CA TYR A 235 10.58 -5.60 8.86
C TYR A 235 11.38 -5.95 10.09
N GLY A 236 11.50 -7.23 10.41
CA GLY A 236 12.33 -7.71 11.52
C GLY A 236 13.80 -7.32 11.36
N ALA A 237 14.37 -7.48 10.16
CA ALA A 237 15.74 -7.04 9.87
C ALA A 237 15.91 -5.51 10.01
N SER A 238 14.90 -4.72 9.63
CA SER A 238 14.92 -3.27 9.80
C SER A 238 14.68 -2.80 11.25
N GLY A 239 14.23 -3.69 12.14
CA GLY A 239 13.92 -3.41 13.55
C GLY A 239 12.50 -2.90 13.80
N ILE A 240 11.65 -2.84 12.77
CA ILE A 240 10.24 -2.50 12.92
C ILE A 240 9.52 -3.66 13.61
N GLU A 241 8.72 -3.35 14.63
CA GLU A 241 7.95 -4.35 15.35
C GLU A 241 6.59 -4.56 14.67
N LEU A 242 6.36 -5.77 14.14
CA LEU A 242 5.04 -6.18 13.68
C LEU A 242 4.08 -6.35 14.87
N ALA A 243 3.21 -5.35 15.07
CA ALA A 243 2.20 -5.38 16.11
C ALA A 243 1.09 -6.39 15.78
N ARG A 244 0.61 -6.38 14.52
CA ARG A 244 -0.42 -7.32 14.06
C ARG A 244 -0.47 -7.40 12.53
N ARG A 245 -0.71 -8.61 12.03
CA ARG A 245 -1.27 -8.84 10.70
C ARG A 245 -2.75 -9.22 10.85
N HIS A 246 -3.64 -8.44 10.26
CA HIS A 246 -5.08 -8.65 10.25
C HIS A 246 -5.52 -8.96 8.82
N ILE A 247 -6.04 -10.17 8.59
CA ILE A 247 -6.42 -10.65 7.27
C ILE A 247 -7.94 -10.84 7.24
N ILE A 248 -8.59 -10.14 6.31
CA ILE A 248 -9.98 -10.33 5.94
C ILE A 248 -10.05 -11.48 4.93
N TYR A 249 -10.53 -12.64 5.37
CA TYR A 249 -10.63 -13.85 4.55
C TYR A 249 -11.94 -13.94 3.78
N SER A 250 -11.99 -14.80 2.77
CA SER A 250 -13.23 -15.10 2.02
C SER A 250 -13.92 -13.86 1.42
N SER A 251 -13.17 -12.81 1.11
CA SER A 251 -13.72 -11.49 0.69
C SER A 251 -14.64 -11.55 -0.53
N THR A 252 -14.47 -12.54 -1.41
CA THR A 252 -15.32 -12.74 -2.60
C THR A 252 -16.68 -13.34 -2.30
N LYS A 253 -16.90 -13.84 -1.06
CA LYS A 253 -18.15 -14.44 -0.59
C LYS A 253 -18.89 -13.57 0.43
N MET A 254 -18.30 -12.45 0.83
CA MET A 254 -18.85 -11.61 1.90
C MET A 254 -20.06 -10.78 1.43
N GLY A 255 -21.12 -10.81 2.24
CA GLY A 255 -22.22 -9.85 2.16
C GLY A 255 -21.85 -8.47 2.72
N MET A 256 -22.75 -7.50 2.53
CA MET A 256 -22.53 -6.11 2.98
C MET A 256 -22.34 -5.99 4.51
N ASN A 257 -23.14 -6.72 5.30
CA ASN A 257 -23.03 -6.67 6.76
C ASN A 257 -21.67 -7.23 7.23
N GLU A 258 -21.22 -8.35 6.67
CA GLU A 258 -19.91 -8.93 7.01
C GLU A 258 -18.76 -7.98 6.67
N LYS A 259 -18.85 -7.29 5.53
CA LYS A 259 -17.87 -6.25 5.16
C LYS A 259 -17.90 -5.07 6.13
N LYS A 260 -19.07 -4.65 6.60
CA LYS A 260 -19.21 -3.59 7.61
C LYS A 260 -18.62 -4.01 8.95
N ASP A 261 -18.86 -5.25 9.37
CA ASP A 261 -18.28 -5.79 10.60
C ASP A 261 -16.74 -5.76 10.55
N CYS A 262 -16.15 -6.11 9.39
CA CYS A 262 -14.70 -6.00 9.18
C CYS A 262 -14.17 -4.57 9.37
N LEU A 263 -14.94 -3.54 9.00
CA LEU A 263 -14.57 -2.13 9.19
C LEU A 263 -14.59 -1.73 10.67
N GLU A 264 -15.56 -2.22 11.44
CA GLU A 264 -15.67 -1.89 12.88
C GLU A 264 -14.60 -2.60 13.71
N GLU A 265 -14.19 -3.80 13.32
CA GLU A 265 -13.12 -4.56 13.98
C GLU A 265 -11.78 -3.81 13.99
N LEU A 266 -11.53 -2.90 13.05
CA LEU A 266 -10.28 -2.13 12.97
C LEU A 266 -9.98 -1.32 14.24
N SER A 267 -11.03 -0.88 14.95
CA SER A 267 -10.88 -0.13 16.20
C SER A 267 -10.11 -0.90 17.27
N THR A 268 -10.20 -2.24 17.25
CA THR A 268 -9.49 -3.14 18.19
C THR A 268 -7.99 -3.21 17.95
N LEU A 269 -7.52 -2.74 16.79
CA LEU A 269 -6.11 -2.82 16.37
C LEU A 269 -5.28 -1.62 16.87
N VAL A 270 -5.92 -0.47 17.12
CA VAL A 270 -5.21 0.78 17.49
C VAL A 270 -4.38 0.65 18.77
N PRO A 271 -4.86 0.01 19.86
CA PRO A 271 -4.07 -0.15 21.07
C PRO A 271 -2.73 -0.87 20.85
N LEU A 272 -2.61 -1.68 19.80
CA LEU A 272 -1.41 -2.48 19.51
C LEU A 272 -0.27 -1.65 18.92
N ILE A 273 -0.58 -0.49 18.34
CA ILE A 273 0.41 0.37 17.68
C ILE A 273 0.75 1.63 18.48
N MET A 274 0.21 1.79 19.69
CA MET A 274 0.48 2.95 20.53
C MET A 274 1.99 3.08 20.82
N PRO A 275 2.58 4.29 20.65
CA PRO A 275 3.99 4.51 20.95
C PRO A 275 4.27 4.36 22.45
N SER A 276 5.46 3.84 22.77
CA SER A 276 5.93 3.63 24.15
C SER A 276 6.83 4.79 24.58
N TYR A 277 6.24 5.95 24.89
CA TYR A 277 6.99 7.13 25.37
C TYR A 277 7.31 7.09 26.87
#